data_AF-A0A3D4Z785-F1
#
_entry.id   AF-A0A3D4Z785-F1
#
_cell.length_a   1.000
_cell.length_b   1.000
_cell.length_c   1.000
_cell.angle_alpha   90.00
_cell.angle_beta   90.00
_cell.angle_gamma   90.00
#
_symmetry.space_group_name_H-M   'P 1'
#
loop_
_entity.id
_entity.type
_entity.pdbx_description
1 polymer ?
#
loop_
_entity_poly.entity_id
_entity_poly.type
_entity_poly.pdbx_seq_one_letter_code
_entity_poly.pdbx_strand_id
1 'polypeptide(L)'
;MPMHSPTQRLREVRRVLWITLALNLLVCGLKLGYGYYSQTLSMVADGYHSLLDSTSNIIGFIALLFAAKPADAGHAYGHRKVEALGAIFISGMLFFACYEIASSAYARLHGRENPTVTIYSFVIMLGTMAVNLWVSRYEHRRGHELHSQILTADSAHTRSDVYASLSVLAALIGVKLKLPWIDLAAAALVAVFVGYSGYQIIMESLNTLMDDAQGS
;
A
#
# COMPACT_ATOMS: atom_id res chain seq x y z
N MET A 1 28.05 -19.43 -12.93
CA MET A 1 27.05 -18.91 -11.98
C MET A 1 27.77 -17.98 -11.01
N PRO A 2 27.42 -16.68 -10.90
CA PRO A 2 28.10 -15.82 -9.96
C PRO A 2 27.65 -16.15 -8.54
N MET A 3 28.56 -16.79 -7.78
CA MET A 3 28.42 -17.07 -6.36
C MET A 3 28.43 -15.75 -5.59
N HIS A 4 27.26 -15.14 -5.40
CA HIS A 4 27.14 -13.96 -4.53
C HIS A 4 27.41 -14.41 -3.10
N SER A 5 28.34 -13.74 -2.41
CA SER A 5 28.53 -13.99 -0.98
C SER A 5 27.23 -13.66 -0.23
N PRO A 6 26.93 -14.33 0.91
CA PRO A 6 25.69 -14.10 1.67
C PRO A 6 25.45 -12.61 1.99
N THR A 7 26.53 -11.86 2.23
CA THR A 7 26.52 -10.41 2.48
C THR A 7 26.23 -9.57 1.23
N GLN A 8 26.71 -9.96 0.04
CA GLN A 8 26.39 -9.29 -1.22
C GLN A 8 24.91 -9.50 -1.60
N ARG A 9 24.39 -10.72 -1.42
CA ARG A 9 22.99 -11.03 -1.68
C ARG A 9 22.04 -10.18 -0.83
N LEU A 10 22.31 -10.06 0.47
CA LEU A 10 21.53 -9.22 1.38
C LEU A 10 21.55 -7.73 1.00
N ARG A 11 22.69 -7.22 0.53
CA ARG A 11 22.82 -5.83 0.08
C ARG A 11 22.00 -5.56 -1.18
N GLU A 12 21.99 -6.49 -2.13
CA GLU A 12 21.17 -6.39 -3.35
C GLU A 12 19.67 -6.49 -3.04
N VAL A 13 19.24 -7.44 -2.19
CA VAL A 13 17.84 -7.52 -1.75
C VAL A 13 17.40 -6.21 -1.08
N ARG A 14 18.22 -5.66 -0.19
CA ARG A 14 17.97 -4.37 0.46
C ARG A 14 17.83 -3.23 -0.54
N ARG A 15 18.69 -3.20 -1.56
CA ARG A 15 18.65 -2.16 -2.59
C ARG A 15 17.35 -2.24 -3.40
N VAL A 16 16.91 -3.44 -3.74
CA VAL A 16 15.64 -3.66 -4.45
C VAL A 16 14.48 -3.15 -3.62
N LEU A 17 14.37 -3.56 -2.34
CA LEU A 17 13.30 -3.14 -1.43
C LEU A 17 13.25 -1.61 -1.22
N TRP A 18 14.40 -0.94 -1.14
CA TRP A 18 14.42 0.53 -1.06
C TRP A 18 13.92 1.22 -2.32
N ILE A 19 14.29 0.69 -3.50
CA ILE A 19 13.84 1.25 -4.78
C ILE A 19 12.33 1.04 -4.93
N THR A 20 11.83 -0.15 -4.58
CA THR A 20 10.42 -0.50 -4.76
C THR A 20 9.55 0.29 -3.76
N LEU A 21 9.98 0.42 -2.50
CA LEU A 21 9.33 1.28 -1.52
C LEU A 21 9.23 2.74 -1.98
N ALA A 22 10.31 3.31 -2.51
CA ALA A 22 10.31 4.69 -2.99
C ALA A 22 9.34 4.89 -4.16
N LEU A 23 9.21 3.90 -5.05
CA LEU A 23 8.26 3.92 -6.15
C LEU A 23 6.81 3.77 -5.68
N ASN A 24 6.54 2.86 -4.72
CA ASN A 24 5.19 2.68 -4.16
C ASN A 24 4.71 3.94 -3.43
N LEU A 25 5.60 4.61 -2.67
CA LEU A 25 5.31 5.90 -2.04
C LEU A 25 5.04 7.00 -3.07
N LEU A 26 5.80 7.06 -4.16
CA LEU A 26 5.56 8.00 -5.25
C LEU A 26 4.19 7.76 -5.90
N VAL A 27 3.87 6.49 -6.21
CA VAL A 27 2.58 6.09 -6.77
C VAL A 27 1.44 6.47 -5.82
N CYS A 28 1.56 6.17 -4.54
CA CYS A 28 0.62 6.56 -3.50
C CYS A 28 0.38 8.08 -3.49
N GLY A 29 1.44 8.88 -3.48
CA GLY A 29 1.35 10.34 -3.49
C GLY A 29 0.64 10.89 -4.73
N LEU A 30 0.92 10.33 -5.91
CA LEU A 30 0.22 10.72 -7.15
C LEU A 30 -1.26 10.36 -7.12
N LYS A 31 -1.61 9.17 -6.63
CA LYS A 31 -3.00 8.70 -6.53
C LYS A 31 -3.80 9.56 -5.55
N LEU A 32 -3.28 9.78 -4.34
CA LEU A 32 -3.96 10.60 -3.33
C LEU A 32 -4.06 12.07 -3.77
N GLY A 33 -2.94 12.67 -4.18
CA GLY A 33 -2.90 14.09 -4.55
C GLY A 33 -3.87 14.42 -5.69
N TYR A 34 -3.87 13.61 -6.76
CA TYR A 34 -4.78 13.85 -7.87
C TYR A 34 -6.19 13.30 -7.62
N GLY A 35 -6.36 12.26 -6.80
CA GLY A 35 -7.65 11.76 -6.37
C GLY A 35 -8.46 12.83 -5.63
N TYR A 36 -7.82 13.52 -4.67
CA TYR A 36 -8.42 14.65 -3.97
C TYR A 36 -8.71 15.84 -4.89
N TYR A 37 -7.77 16.16 -5.80
CA TYR A 37 -7.97 17.24 -6.77
C TYR A 37 -9.16 16.96 -7.71
N SER A 38 -9.29 15.72 -8.18
CA SER A 38 -10.35 15.32 -9.12
C SER A 38 -11.66 14.91 -8.45
N GLN A 39 -11.70 14.84 -7.10
CA GLN A 39 -12.84 14.34 -6.32
C GLN A 39 -13.26 12.92 -6.76
N THR A 40 -12.29 12.10 -7.15
CA THR A 40 -12.52 10.71 -7.57
C THR A 40 -12.29 9.77 -6.38
N LEU A 41 -13.38 9.24 -5.83
CA LEU A 41 -13.31 8.44 -4.59
C LEU A 41 -12.60 7.11 -4.79
N SER A 42 -12.81 6.45 -5.93
CA SER A 42 -12.12 5.18 -6.22
C SER A 42 -10.60 5.35 -6.30
N MET A 43 -10.13 6.47 -6.84
CA MET A 43 -8.70 6.78 -6.94
C MET A 43 -8.08 7.14 -5.58
N VAL A 44 -8.80 7.87 -4.72
CA VAL A 44 -8.38 8.13 -3.34
C VAL A 44 -8.28 6.81 -2.56
N ALA A 45 -9.29 5.95 -2.66
CA ALA A 45 -9.31 4.66 -2.00
C ALA A 45 -8.14 3.76 -2.42
N ASP A 46 -7.82 3.72 -3.73
CA ASP A 46 -6.67 2.99 -4.27
C ASP A 46 -5.33 3.60 -3.84
N GLY A 47 -5.27 4.93 -3.65
CA GLY A 47 -4.12 5.60 -3.05
C GLY A 47 -3.85 5.14 -1.61
N TYR A 48 -4.90 5.05 -0.79
CA TYR A 48 -4.78 4.54 0.58
C TYR A 48 -4.44 3.05 0.64
N HIS A 49 -4.95 2.25 -0.30
CA HIS A 49 -4.52 0.86 -0.45
C HIS A 49 -3.02 0.76 -0.78
N SER A 50 -2.50 1.63 -1.65
CA SER A 50 -1.06 1.68 -1.96
C SER A 50 -0.22 2.15 -0.77
N LEU A 51 -0.79 3.00 0.11
CA LEU A 51 -0.14 3.44 1.36
C LEU A 51 -0.01 2.29 2.37
N LEU A 52 -1.06 1.49 2.48
CA LEU A 52 -1.06 0.25 3.26
C LEU A 52 0.03 -0.69 2.80
N ASP A 53 0.10 -0.97 1.50
CA ASP A 53 1.13 -1.83 0.92
C ASP A 53 2.54 -1.33 1.23
N SER A 54 2.79 -0.03 1.01
CA SER A 54 4.09 0.58 1.31
C SER A 54 4.50 0.38 2.78
N THR A 55 3.53 0.38 3.69
CA THR A 55 3.74 0.14 5.12
C THR A 55 4.09 -1.32 5.40
N SER A 56 3.30 -2.25 4.85
CA SER A 56 3.57 -3.69 4.95
C SER A 56 4.96 -4.03 4.41
N ASN A 57 5.38 -3.37 3.34
CA ASN A 57 6.71 -3.50 2.77
C ASN A 57 7.82 -2.94 3.67
N ILE A 58 7.60 -1.81 4.35
CA ILE A 58 8.53 -1.31 5.38
C ILE A 58 8.68 -2.32 6.52
N ILE A 59 7.57 -2.83 7.04
CA ILE A 59 7.54 -3.82 8.13
C ILE A 59 8.28 -5.09 7.72
N GLY A 60 7.96 -5.66 6.55
CA GLY A 60 8.64 -6.83 6.01
C GLY A 60 10.14 -6.60 5.79
N PHE A 61 10.52 -5.41 5.34
CA PHE A 61 11.92 -5.02 5.19
C PHE A 61 12.64 -4.93 6.54
N ILE A 62 12.03 -4.31 7.54
CA ILE A 62 12.55 -4.22 8.90
C ILE A 62 12.73 -5.63 9.49
N ALA A 63 11.74 -6.51 9.36
CA ALA A 63 11.81 -7.90 9.80
C ALA A 63 12.99 -8.65 9.15
N LEU A 64 13.23 -8.44 7.84
CA LEU A 64 14.37 -9.01 7.13
C LEU A 64 15.72 -8.48 7.66
N LEU A 65 15.81 -7.18 7.96
CA LEU A 65 17.02 -6.59 8.55
C LEU A 65 17.37 -7.23 9.89
N PHE A 66 16.36 -7.51 10.71
CA PHE A 66 16.53 -8.15 12.00
C PHE A 66 16.89 -9.63 11.88
N ALA A 67 16.29 -10.37 10.95
CA ALA A 67 16.66 -11.77 10.69
C ALA A 67 18.12 -11.93 10.22
N ALA A 68 18.71 -10.88 9.64
CA ALA A 68 20.09 -10.87 9.15
C ALA A 68 21.13 -10.44 10.21
N LYS A 69 20.73 -9.94 11.37
CA LYS A 69 21.62 -9.59 12.50
C LYS A 69 21.45 -10.63 13.63
N PRO A 70 22.53 -11.07 14.31
CA PRO A 70 22.36 -11.75 15.59
C PRO A 70 21.69 -10.80 16.59
N ALA A 71 20.78 -11.31 17.42
CA ALA A 71 19.99 -10.50 18.34
C ALA A 71 20.89 -9.59 19.20
N ASP A 72 20.79 -8.27 19.03
CA ASP A 72 21.42 -7.31 19.94
C ASP A 72 20.66 -7.37 21.28
N ALA A 73 21.33 -7.87 22.32
CA ALA A 73 20.78 -8.15 23.65
C ALA A 73 20.27 -6.91 24.42
N GLY A 74 20.36 -5.70 23.86
CA GLY A 74 20.06 -4.45 24.57
C GLY A 74 18.75 -3.74 24.20
N HIS A 75 18.21 -3.92 22.98
CA HIS A 75 17.13 -3.01 22.48
C HIS A 75 16.07 -3.65 21.56
N ALA A 76 15.90 -4.97 21.55
CA ALA A 76 14.84 -5.63 20.76
C ALA A 76 13.42 -5.12 21.11
N TYR A 77 13.18 -4.79 22.37
CA TYR A 77 11.89 -4.29 22.88
C TYR A 77 11.56 -2.84 22.47
N GLY A 78 12.56 -1.98 22.27
CA GLY A 78 12.32 -0.59 21.88
C GLY A 78 11.80 -0.45 20.45
N HIS A 79 12.22 -1.35 19.55
CA HIS A 79 11.89 -1.29 18.13
C HIS A 79 10.49 -1.81 17.82
N ARG A 80 10.04 -2.91 18.44
CA ARG A 80 8.66 -3.39 18.28
C ARG A 80 7.63 -2.38 18.74
N LYS A 81 7.93 -1.59 19.78
CA LYS A 81 7.07 -0.48 20.24
C LYS A 81 6.98 0.65 19.20
N VAL A 82 8.09 1.05 18.59
CA VAL A 82 8.09 2.09 17.55
C VAL A 82 7.34 1.61 16.30
N GLU A 83 7.53 0.35 15.93
CA GLU A 83 6.81 -0.30 14.83
C GLU A 83 5.30 -0.37 15.08
N ALA A 84 4.90 -0.82 16.27
CA ALA A 84 3.49 -0.87 16.68
C ALA A 84 2.87 0.54 16.70
N LEU A 85 3.58 1.55 17.20
CA LEU A 85 3.11 2.94 17.17
C LEU A 85 2.95 3.47 15.74
N GLY A 86 3.89 3.17 14.84
CA GLY A 86 3.80 3.51 13.42
C GLY A 86 2.62 2.83 12.74
N ALA A 87 2.43 1.54 12.99
CA ALA A 87 1.31 0.75 12.48
C ALA A 87 -0.05 1.27 12.96
N ILE A 88 -0.18 1.65 14.25
CA ILE A 88 -1.38 2.28 14.80
C ILE A 88 -1.63 3.65 14.15
N PHE A 89 -0.60 4.48 13.99
CA PHE A 89 -0.73 5.79 13.33
C PHE A 89 -1.25 5.63 11.89
N ILE A 90 -0.67 4.70 11.14
CA ILE A 90 -1.07 4.40 9.77
C ILE A 90 -2.50 3.89 9.75
N SER A 91 -2.86 2.96 10.63
CA SER A 91 -4.26 2.51 10.72
C SER A 91 -5.21 3.66 11.03
N GLY A 92 -4.83 4.61 11.88
CA GLY A 92 -5.60 5.84 12.11
C GLY A 92 -5.83 6.64 10.83
N MET A 93 -4.81 6.78 9.97
CA MET A 93 -4.94 7.42 8.66
C MET A 93 -5.89 6.66 7.73
N LEU A 94 -5.97 5.33 7.82
CA LEU A 94 -6.89 4.52 7.01
C LEU A 94 -8.33 4.61 7.49
N PHE A 95 -8.56 4.66 8.81
CA PHE A 95 -9.89 4.93 9.33
C PHE A 95 -10.35 6.34 8.94
N PHE A 96 -9.45 7.32 8.99
CA PHE A 96 -9.71 8.65 8.46
C PHE A 96 -10.03 8.62 6.95
N ALA A 97 -9.29 7.84 6.16
CA ALA A 97 -9.59 7.63 4.74
C ALA A 97 -10.99 7.04 4.51
N CYS A 98 -11.35 6.01 5.26
CA CYS A 98 -12.67 5.38 5.17
C CYS A 98 -13.78 6.38 5.54
N TYR A 99 -13.54 7.21 6.56
CA TYR A 99 -14.44 8.29 6.94
C TYR A 99 -14.59 9.33 5.82
N GLU A 100 -13.49 9.79 5.22
CA GLU A 100 -13.49 10.70 4.07
C GLU A 100 -14.29 10.11 2.91
N ILE A 101 -14.02 8.86 2.51
CA ILE A 101 -14.74 8.18 1.43
C ILE A 101 -16.23 8.08 1.74
N ALA A 102 -16.60 7.73 2.98
CA ALA A 102 -18.00 7.63 3.41
C ALA A 102 -18.69 9.01 3.43
N SER A 103 -18.00 10.05 3.90
CA SER A 103 -18.51 11.43 3.94
C SER A 103 -18.75 11.98 2.54
N SER A 104 -17.78 11.84 1.63
CA SER A 104 -17.94 12.26 0.23
C SER A 104 -18.98 11.41 -0.50
N ALA A 105 -19.06 10.10 -0.20
CA ALA A 105 -20.12 9.25 -0.71
C ALA A 105 -21.52 9.78 -0.33
N TYR A 106 -21.70 10.16 0.94
CA TYR A 106 -22.92 10.76 1.44
C TYR A 106 -23.22 12.13 0.79
N ALA A 107 -22.21 12.99 0.66
CA ALA A 107 -22.33 14.31 0.00
C ALA A 107 -22.77 14.17 -1.47
N ARG A 108 -22.25 13.15 -2.16
CA ARG A 108 -22.56 12.85 -3.57
C ARG A 108 -23.96 12.29 -3.76
N LEU A 109 -24.47 11.49 -2.82
CA LEU A 109 -25.87 11.06 -2.80
C LEU A 109 -26.84 12.26 -2.62
N HIS A 110 -26.38 13.33 -1.98
CA HIS A 110 -27.14 14.58 -1.81
C HIS A 110 -26.86 15.62 -2.91
N GLY A 111 -26.18 15.23 -4.00
CA GLY A 111 -25.96 16.08 -5.18
C GLY A 111 -24.97 17.23 -5.00
N ARG A 112 -24.13 17.20 -3.95
CA ARG A 112 -23.22 18.30 -3.62
C ARG A 112 -21.88 18.23 -4.35
N GLU A 113 -21.42 17.04 -4.73
CA GLU A 113 -20.10 16.83 -5.32
C GLU A 113 -20.18 15.85 -6.49
N ASN A 114 -19.69 16.27 -7.66
CA ASN A 114 -19.56 15.42 -8.84
C ASN A 114 -18.07 15.17 -9.13
N PRO A 115 -17.70 13.94 -9.52
CA PRO A 115 -16.33 13.60 -9.85
C PRO A 115 -15.89 14.35 -11.11
N THR A 116 -14.71 14.96 -11.09
CA THR A 116 -14.14 15.64 -12.25
C THR A 116 -13.14 14.74 -12.95
N VAL A 117 -13.68 13.74 -13.66
CA VAL A 117 -12.85 12.81 -14.43
C VAL A 117 -12.38 13.47 -15.73
N THR A 118 -11.07 13.71 -15.81
CA THR A 118 -10.42 14.34 -16.96
C THR A 118 -9.44 13.37 -17.61
N ILE A 119 -8.88 13.70 -18.78
CA ILE A 119 -7.81 12.90 -19.41
C ILE A 119 -6.63 12.66 -18.46
N TYR A 120 -6.33 13.63 -17.58
CA TYR A 120 -5.29 13.51 -16.56
C TYR A 120 -5.55 12.39 -15.55
N SER A 121 -6.81 12.11 -15.16
CA SER A 121 -7.17 10.97 -14.31
C SER A 121 -6.70 9.65 -14.93
N PHE A 122 -6.92 9.48 -16.24
CA PHE A 122 -6.48 8.29 -16.97
C PHE A 122 -4.97 8.23 -17.13
N VAL A 123 -4.32 9.37 -17.43
CA VAL A 123 -2.85 9.42 -17.57
C VAL A 123 -2.16 9.04 -16.27
N ILE A 124 -2.63 9.58 -15.14
CA ILE A 124 -2.07 9.25 -13.83
C ILE A 124 -2.32 7.79 -13.49
N MET A 125 -3.54 7.28 -13.71
CA MET A 125 -3.85 5.89 -13.39
C MET A 125 -3.08 4.88 -14.24
N LEU A 126 -2.99 5.12 -15.55
CA LEU A 126 -2.17 4.31 -16.44
C LEU A 126 -0.67 4.43 -16.11
N GLY A 127 -0.21 5.63 -15.76
CA GLY A 127 1.16 5.88 -15.33
C GLY A 127 1.52 5.09 -14.07
N THR A 128 0.69 5.18 -13.03
CA THR A 128 0.90 4.43 -11.78
C THR A 128 0.79 2.92 -11.99
N MET A 129 -0.13 2.47 -12.84
CA MET A 129 -0.25 1.05 -13.19
C MET A 129 0.98 0.54 -13.95
N ALA A 130 1.55 1.35 -14.85
CA ALA A 130 2.78 1.01 -15.55
C ALA A 130 3.98 0.91 -14.60
N VAL A 131 4.06 1.81 -13.61
CA VAL A 131 5.08 1.74 -12.56
C VAL A 131 4.93 0.46 -11.74
N ASN A 132 3.72 0.14 -11.23
CA ASN A 132 3.50 -1.08 -10.46
C ASN A 132 3.79 -2.35 -11.27
N LEU A 133 3.42 -2.38 -12.56
CA LEU A 133 3.77 -3.49 -13.46
C LEU A 133 5.29 -3.65 -13.66
N TRP A 134 6.02 -2.53 -13.69
CA TRP A 134 7.48 -2.54 -13.79
C TRP A 134 8.11 -3.03 -12.48
N VAL A 135 7.64 -2.52 -11.33
CA VAL A 135 8.05 -2.94 -9.98
C VAL A 135 7.83 -4.43 -9.79
N SER A 136 6.63 -4.94 -10.06
CA SER A 136 6.31 -6.38 -9.95
C SER A 136 7.24 -7.24 -10.81
N ARG A 137 7.54 -6.82 -12.05
CA ARG A 137 8.49 -7.56 -12.90
C ARG A 137 9.93 -7.48 -12.38
N TYR A 138 10.33 -6.34 -11.85
CA TYR A 138 11.67 -6.14 -11.30
C TYR A 138 11.89 -6.99 -10.05
N GLU A 139 10.93 -6.97 -9.12
CA GLU A 139 10.93 -7.80 -7.91
C GLU A 139 10.88 -9.28 -8.23
N HIS A 140 10.04 -9.70 -9.18
CA HIS A 140 9.95 -11.11 -9.55
C HIS A 140 11.27 -11.64 -10.11
N ARG A 141 11.91 -10.88 -11.02
CA ARG A 141 13.22 -11.25 -11.58
C ARG A 141 14.28 -11.31 -10.49
N ARG A 142 14.37 -10.29 -9.64
CA ARG A 142 15.37 -10.23 -8.56
C ARG A 142 15.09 -11.25 -7.46
N GLY A 143 13.83 -11.59 -7.20
CA GLY A 143 13.43 -12.62 -6.25
C GLY A 143 13.89 -14.01 -6.69
N HIS A 144 13.77 -14.32 -7.97
CA HIS A 144 14.31 -15.56 -8.55
C HIS A 144 15.84 -15.57 -8.58
N GLU A 145 16.49 -14.49 -9.02
CA GLU A 145 17.96 -14.39 -9.10
C GLU A 145 18.64 -14.46 -7.72
N LEU A 146 18.00 -13.89 -6.69
CA LEU A 146 18.53 -13.82 -5.33
C LEU A 146 17.95 -14.91 -4.41
N HIS A 147 17.11 -15.82 -4.92
CA HIS A 147 16.39 -16.84 -4.14
C HIS A 147 15.70 -16.27 -2.88
N SER A 148 15.06 -15.11 -3.02
CA SER A 148 14.40 -14.40 -1.93
C SER A 148 12.90 -14.63 -1.98
N GLN A 149 12.37 -15.32 -0.96
CA GLN A 149 10.93 -15.52 -0.81
C GLN A 149 10.20 -14.20 -0.58
N ILE A 150 10.84 -13.23 0.10
CA ILE A 150 10.25 -11.91 0.37
C ILE A 150 10.03 -11.14 -0.93
N LEU A 151 11.02 -11.07 -1.81
CA LEU A 151 10.88 -10.39 -3.11
C LEU A 151 9.85 -11.09 -4.02
N THR A 152 9.73 -12.41 -3.89
CA THR A 152 8.74 -13.16 -4.67
C THR A 152 7.32 -12.90 -4.15
N ALA A 153 7.14 -12.85 -2.83
CA ALA A 153 5.87 -12.50 -2.19
C ALA A 153 5.45 -11.06 -2.54
N ASP A 154 6.37 -10.10 -2.43
CA ASP A 154 6.16 -8.70 -2.78
C ASP A 154 5.75 -8.54 -4.26
N SER A 155 6.42 -9.26 -5.16
CA SER A 155 6.06 -9.24 -6.59
C SER A 155 4.64 -9.73 -6.88
N ALA A 156 4.15 -10.70 -6.08
CA ALA A 156 2.79 -11.22 -6.20
C ALA A 156 1.78 -10.24 -5.60
N HIS A 157 2.13 -9.56 -4.52
CA HIS A 157 1.33 -8.50 -3.91
C HIS A 157 1.17 -7.30 -4.85
N THR A 158 2.27 -6.77 -5.39
CA THR A 158 2.26 -5.68 -6.39
C THR A 158 1.42 -6.04 -7.62
N ARG A 159 1.32 -7.33 -7.98
CA ARG A 159 0.45 -7.78 -9.07
C ARG A 159 -1.03 -7.71 -8.72
N SER A 160 -1.39 -7.97 -7.46
CA SER A 160 -2.75 -7.77 -6.95
C SER A 160 -3.15 -6.29 -6.99
N ASP A 161 -2.23 -5.39 -6.64
CA ASP A 161 -2.43 -3.93 -6.75
C ASP A 161 -2.73 -3.48 -8.18
N VAL A 162 -2.10 -4.11 -9.18
CA VAL A 162 -2.42 -3.84 -10.58
C VAL A 162 -3.89 -4.18 -10.91
N TYR A 163 -4.43 -5.27 -10.36
CA TYR A 163 -5.86 -5.59 -10.53
C TYR A 163 -6.76 -4.60 -9.78
N ALA A 164 -6.35 -4.13 -8.60
CA ALA A 164 -7.06 -3.08 -7.87
C ALA A 164 -7.09 -1.78 -8.68
N SER A 165 -5.96 -1.30 -9.20
CA SER A 165 -5.90 -0.13 -10.07
C SER A 165 -6.66 -0.31 -11.39
N LEU A 166 -6.75 -1.53 -11.93
CA LEU A 166 -7.57 -1.82 -13.11
C LEU A 166 -9.07 -1.66 -12.81
N SER A 167 -9.51 -2.03 -11.60
CA SER A 167 -10.89 -1.83 -11.17
C SER A 167 -11.25 -0.34 -11.06
N VAL A 168 -10.32 0.48 -10.60
CA VAL A 168 -10.44 1.95 -10.53
C VAL A 168 -10.49 2.54 -11.95
N LEU A 169 -9.64 2.06 -12.85
CA LEU A 169 -9.66 2.47 -14.25
C LEU A 169 -11.01 2.17 -14.91
N ALA A 170 -11.59 0.99 -14.64
CA ALA A 170 -12.93 0.65 -15.10
C ALA A 170 -14.00 1.58 -14.50
N ALA A 171 -13.86 1.97 -13.23
CA ALA A 171 -14.74 2.94 -12.59
C ALA A 171 -14.66 4.34 -13.23
N LEU A 172 -13.45 4.81 -13.55
CA LEU A 172 -13.22 6.06 -14.28
C LEU A 172 -13.89 6.06 -15.66
N ILE A 173 -13.83 4.93 -16.39
CA ILE A 173 -14.55 4.76 -17.66
C ILE A 173 -16.06 4.84 -17.42
N GLY A 174 -16.58 4.19 -16.38
CA GLY A 174 -17.97 4.27 -15.97
C GLY A 174 -18.46 5.69 -15.72
N VAL A 175 -17.68 6.49 -14.99
CA VAL A 175 -17.99 7.92 -14.76
C VAL A 175 -18.02 8.69 -16.07
N LYS A 176 -17.08 8.45 -16.98
CA LYS A 176 -17.04 9.08 -18.31
C LYS A 176 -18.27 8.73 -19.16
N LEU A 177 -18.85 7.55 -18.97
CA LEU A 177 -20.12 7.12 -19.58
C LEU A 177 -21.37 7.71 -18.89
N LYS A 178 -21.20 8.73 -18.03
CA LYS A 178 -22.26 9.37 -17.23
C LYS A 178 -22.92 8.43 -16.21
N LEU A 179 -22.18 7.43 -15.72
CA LEU A 179 -22.62 6.53 -14.65
C LEU A 179 -21.78 6.79 -13.37
N PRO A 180 -22.01 7.93 -12.66
CA PRO A 180 -21.19 8.34 -11.52
C PRO A 180 -21.31 7.41 -10.30
N TRP A 181 -22.34 6.58 -10.23
CA TRP A 181 -22.54 5.58 -9.18
C TRP A 181 -21.51 4.44 -9.23
N ILE A 182 -20.89 4.19 -10.39
CA ILE A 182 -19.86 3.15 -10.53
C ILE A 182 -18.62 3.52 -9.70
N ASP A 183 -18.21 4.78 -9.71
CA ASP A 183 -17.10 5.26 -8.86
C ASP A 183 -17.45 5.19 -7.38
N LEU A 184 -18.71 5.43 -7.02
CA LEU A 184 -19.19 5.25 -5.64
C LEU A 184 -19.10 3.77 -5.19
N ALA A 185 -19.54 2.85 -6.05
CA ALA A 185 -19.49 1.42 -5.77
C ALA A 185 -18.05 0.89 -5.69
N ALA A 186 -17.18 1.32 -6.60
CA ALA A 186 -15.77 0.97 -6.59
C ALA A 186 -15.06 1.53 -5.35
N ALA A 187 -15.31 2.81 -5.01
CA ALA A 187 -14.76 3.42 -3.81
C ALA A 187 -15.24 2.72 -2.53
N ALA A 188 -16.53 2.37 -2.44
CA ALA A 188 -17.08 1.65 -1.30
C ALA A 188 -16.44 0.26 -1.14
N LEU A 189 -16.26 -0.47 -2.24
CA LEU A 189 -15.60 -1.77 -2.23
C LEU A 189 -14.17 -1.64 -1.70
N VAL A 190 -13.37 -0.72 -2.26
CA VAL A 190 -11.98 -0.52 -1.81
C VAL A 190 -11.93 -0.02 -0.37
N ALA A 191 -12.85 0.86 0.05
CA ALA A 191 -12.94 1.35 1.43
C ALA A 191 -13.21 0.21 2.43
N VAL A 192 -14.05 -0.77 2.08
CA VAL A 192 -14.26 -1.96 2.94
C VAL A 192 -12.97 -2.76 3.09
N PHE A 193 -12.23 -2.98 2.00
CA PHE A 193 -10.93 -3.67 2.06
C PHE A 193 -9.92 -2.89 2.91
N VAL A 194 -9.77 -1.60 2.67
CA VAL A 194 -8.85 -0.71 3.41
C VAL A 194 -9.22 -0.66 4.89
N GLY A 195 -10.52 -0.55 5.22
CA GLY A 195 -10.99 -0.55 6.60
C GLY A 195 -10.76 -1.88 7.32
N TYR A 196 -10.95 -3.01 6.62
CA TYR A 196 -10.63 -4.32 7.15
C TYR A 196 -9.14 -4.49 7.42
N SER A 197 -8.28 -4.05 6.49
CA SER A 197 -6.83 -4.06 6.68
C SER A 197 -6.40 -3.17 7.85
N GLY A 198 -6.96 -1.97 7.99
CA GLY A 198 -6.70 -1.10 9.15
C GLY A 198 -7.09 -1.78 10.47
N TYR A 199 -8.26 -2.41 10.52
CA TYR A 199 -8.68 -3.18 11.69
C TYR A 199 -7.71 -4.31 12.05
N GLN A 200 -7.24 -5.08 11.06
CA GLN A 200 -6.23 -6.13 11.28
C GLN A 200 -4.93 -5.55 11.84
N ILE A 201 -4.44 -4.44 11.27
CA ILE A 201 -3.20 -3.79 11.73
C ILE A 201 -3.31 -3.34 13.19
N ILE A 202 -4.45 -2.77 13.60
CA ILE A 202 -4.67 -2.42 15.01
C ILE A 202 -4.61 -3.66 15.89
N MET A 203 -5.28 -4.75 15.52
CA MET A 203 -5.30 -5.96 16.35
C MET A 203 -3.92 -6.59 16.47
N GLU A 204 -3.15 -6.66 15.39
CA GLU A 204 -1.77 -7.14 15.43
C GLU A 204 -0.86 -6.24 16.29
N SER A 205 -1.04 -4.93 16.19
CA SER A 205 -0.28 -3.95 16.98
C SER A 205 -0.63 -4.03 18.47
N LEU A 206 -1.91 -4.16 18.80
CA LEU A 206 -2.37 -4.33 20.18
C LEU A 206 -1.87 -5.64 20.78
N ASN A 207 -1.94 -6.75 20.04
CA ASN A 207 -1.38 -8.02 20.48
C ASN A 207 0.13 -7.92 20.75
N THR A 208 0.87 -7.24 19.88
CA THR A 208 2.31 -7.00 20.09
C THR A 208 2.58 -6.19 21.36
N LEU A 209 1.77 -5.15 21.62
CA LEU A 209 1.91 -4.34 22.84
C LEU A 209 1.51 -5.10 24.12
N MET A 210 0.52 -6.00 24.04
CA MET A 210 0.07 -6.83 25.16
C MET A 210 1.05 -7.97 25.48
N ASP A 211 1.58 -8.64 24.47
CA ASP A 211 2.61 -9.68 24.64
C ASP A 211 3.89 -9.08 25.24
N ASP A 212 4.26 -7.87 24.83
CA ASP A 212 5.39 -7.14 25.42
C ASP A 212 5.17 -6.79 26.90
N ALA A 213 3.92 -6.62 27.34
CA ALA A 213 3.56 -6.29 28.73
C ALA A 213 3.50 -7.50 29.67
N GLN A 214 3.33 -8.72 29.13
CA GLN A 214 3.34 -9.97 29.91
C GLN A 214 4.74 -10.60 30.04
N GLY A 215 5.72 -10.12 29.25
CA GLY A 215 7.11 -10.59 29.26
C GLY A 215 8.11 -9.76 30.10
N SER A 216 7.64 -8.78 30.87
CA SER A 216 8.44 -7.95 31.79
C SER A 216 8.08 -8.20 33.25
#